data_AF-T1H0S5-F1
#
_entry.id   AF-T1H0S5-F1
#
_cell.length_a   1.000
_cell.length_b   1.000
_cell.length_c   1.000
_cell.angle_alpha   90.00
_cell.angle_beta   90.00
_cell.angle_gamma   90.00
#
_symmetry.space_group_name_H-M   'P 1'
#
loop_
_entity.id
_entity.type
_entity.pdbx_description
1 polymer ?
#
loop_
_entity_poly.entity_id
_entity_poly.type
_entity_poly.pdbx_seq_one_letter_code
_entity_poly.pdbx_strand_id
1 'polypeptide(L)'
;IGPEQELNRVGIPVLHHSPGVGENLQDHIAVGGIVFLIDHPISIVMKRMVNINTALRYAVTEDGPLTSSVGLETVAFINTKYANSSDDWPDMNFMMTSASTPSDGGTQVKNAHGLSDEFYNEVFSEINNRDVFGIFPMMLRPKSRGISFALPQLPDSSR
;
A
#
# COMPACT_ATOMS: atom_id res chain seq x y z
N ILE A 1 8.12 -27.61 8.80
CA ILE A 1 6.99 -27.61 9.78
C ILE A 1 5.81 -26.99 9.06
N GLY A 2 4.65 -27.65 9.01
CA GLY A 2 3.46 -27.16 8.30
C GLY A 2 2.46 -28.28 7.94
N PRO A 3 1.42 -28.00 7.13
CA PRO A 3 0.49 -29.03 6.69
C PRO A 3 1.24 -30.10 5.91
N GLU A 4 1.10 -31.37 6.32
CA GLU A 4 1.92 -32.47 5.78
C GLU A 4 1.65 -32.68 4.29
N GLN A 5 0.38 -32.62 3.90
CA GLN A 5 -0.05 -32.72 2.50
C GLN A 5 0.58 -31.63 1.63
N GLU A 6 0.58 -30.37 2.08
CA GLU A 6 1.17 -29.26 1.33
C GLU A 6 2.69 -29.37 1.23
N LEU A 7 3.38 -29.73 2.31
CA LEU A 7 4.84 -29.90 2.30
C LEU A 7 5.24 -31.07 1.38
N ASN A 8 4.55 -32.21 1.46
CA ASN A 8 4.79 -33.35 0.58
C ASN A 8 4.50 -33.01 -0.88
N ARG A 9 3.44 -32.25 -1.16
CA ARG A 9 3.07 -31.82 -2.53
C ARG A 9 4.19 -31.06 -3.24
N VAL A 10 5.00 -30.29 -2.51
CA VAL A 10 6.13 -29.53 -3.05
C VAL A 10 7.49 -30.15 -2.78
N GLY A 11 7.54 -31.39 -2.27
CA GLY A 11 8.79 -32.13 -2.02
C GLY A 11 9.61 -31.63 -0.83
N ILE A 12 9.00 -30.91 0.12
CA ILE A 12 9.66 -30.44 1.34
C ILE A 12 9.53 -31.52 2.44
N PRO A 13 10.64 -31.99 3.04
CA PRO A 13 10.58 -32.96 4.13
C PRO A 13 9.77 -32.45 5.34
N VAL A 14 8.85 -33.29 5.81
CA VAL A 14 7.97 -32.97 6.94
C VAL A 14 8.70 -33.24 8.25
N LEU A 15 9.18 -32.18 8.89
CA LEU A 15 9.75 -32.27 10.25
C LEU A 15 8.67 -32.37 11.34
N HIS A 16 7.53 -31.72 11.13
CA HIS A 16 6.40 -31.71 12.05
C HIS A 16 5.13 -31.31 11.30
N HIS A 17 4.07 -32.11 11.44
CA HIS A 17 2.76 -31.80 10.90
C HIS A 17 2.05 -30.75 11.75
N SER A 18 1.86 -29.55 11.20
CA SER A 18 1.16 -28.45 11.84
C SER A 18 0.20 -27.80 10.83
N PRO A 19 -1.09 -28.19 10.82
CA PRO A 19 -2.04 -27.76 9.80
C PRO A 19 -2.38 -26.27 9.86
N GLY A 20 -2.11 -25.59 10.98
CA GLY A 20 -2.37 -24.15 11.11
C GLY A 20 -1.31 -23.24 10.49
N VAL A 21 -0.15 -23.76 10.08
CA VAL A 21 0.90 -22.95 9.44
C VAL A 21 0.43 -22.51 8.06
N GLY A 22 0.38 -21.20 7.84
CA GLY A 22 -0.10 -20.59 6.59
C GLY A 22 -1.59 -20.23 6.61
N GLU A 23 -2.37 -20.75 7.56
CA GLU A 23 -3.79 -20.43 7.75
C GLU A 23 -3.99 -19.08 8.45
N ASN A 24 -5.23 -18.58 8.42
CA ASN A 24 -5.66 -17.36 9.13
C ASN A 24 -4.86 -16.10 8.72
N LEU A 25 -4.44 -16.01 7.46
CA LEU A 25 -3.83 -14.80 6.92
C LEU A 25 -4.86 -13.67 7.00
N GLN A 26 -4.43 -12.56 7.59
CA GLN A 26 -5.21 -11.35 7.75
C GLN A 26 -4.39 -10.19 7.24
N ASP A 27 -5.03 -9.32 6.48
CA ASP A 27 -4.47 -8.05 6.05
C ASP A 27 -5.58 -7.01 6.09
N HIS A 28 -5.20 -5.74 6.23
CA HIS A 28 -6.15 -4.65 6.10
C HIS A 28 -6.42 -4.36 4.62
N ILE A 29 -7.68 -4.08 4.31
CA ILE A 29 -8.06 -3.69 2.95
C ILE A 29 -8.15 -2.17 2.93
N ALA A 30 -7.33 -1.53 2.10
CA ALA A 30 -7.39 -0.10 1.83
C ALA A 30 -7.93 0.15 0.42
N VAL A 31 -8.80 1.15 0.29
CA VAL A 31 -9.31 1.61 -1.01
C VAL A 31 -8.50 2.82 -1.43
N GLY A 32 -7.78 2.69 -2.55
CA GLY A 32 -7.08 3.80 -3.19
C GLY A 32 -7.96 4.56 -4.18
N GLY A 33 -7.44 5.68 -4.68
CA GLY A 33 -8.04 6.43 -5.79
C GLY A 33 -9.06 7.52 -5.41
N ILE A 34 -9.30 7.74 -4.12
CA ILE A 34 -10.01 8.93 -3.66
C ILE A 34 -9.01 10.08 -3.62
N VAL A 35 -9.07 10.95 -4.62
CA VAL A 35 -8.10 12.03 -4.86
C VAL A 35 -8.83 13.34 -5.07
N PHE A 36 -8.32 14.39 -4.43
CA PHE A 36 -8.88 15.74 -4.52
C PHE A 36 -7.81 16.69 -5.04
N LEU A 37 -8.19 17.49 -6.04
CA LEU A 37 -7.33 18.54 -6.60
C LEU A 37 -7.16 19.70 -5.62
N ILE A 38 -5.96 20.27 -5.63
CA ILE A 38 -5.61 21.47 -4.88
C ILE A 38 -5.21 22.55 -5.88
N ASP A 39 -5.73 23.77 -5.71
CA ASP A 39 -5.40 24.89 -6.61
C ASP A 39 -4.02 25.51 -6.33
N HIS A 40 -3.52 25.33 -5.10
CA HIS A 40 -2.22 25.81 -4.67
C HIS A 40 -1.12 24.75 -4.81
N PRO A 41 0.12 25.13 -5.18
CA PRO A 41 1.23 24.21 -5.40
C PRO A 41 1.89 23.76 -4.07
N ILE A 42 1.11 23.21 -3.16
CA ILE A 42 1.51 22.90 -1.78
C ILE A 42 1.67 21.39 -1.50
N SER A 43 1.20 20.54 -2.40
CA SER A 43 1.20 19.09 -2.20
C SER A 43 2.54 18.46 -2.62
N ILE A 44 2.69 17.15 -2.44
CA ILE A 44 3.83 16.40 -2.94
C ILE A 44 3.60 16.04 -4.42
N VAL A 45 4.44 16.62 -5.28
CA VAL A 45 4.59 16.23 -6.69
C VAL A 45 6.04 15.79 -6.88
N MET A 46 6.27 14.55 -7.33
CA MET A 46 7.60 13.92 -7.30
C MET A 46 8.64 14.72 -8.07
N LYS A 47 8.30 15.26 -9.25
CA LYS A 47 9.20 16.08 -10.07
C LYS A 47 9.66 17.37 -9.39
N ARG A 48 8.85 17.91 -8.48
CA ARG A 48 9.18 19.12 -7.70
C ARG A 48 9.99 18.77 -6.44
N MET A 49 9.68 17.62 -5.83
CA MET A 49 10.30 17.15 -4.60
C MET A 49 11.70 16.54 -4.80
N VAL A 50 11.89 15.73 -5.83
CA VAL A 50 13.13 14.97 -6.06
C VAL A 50 13.99 15.69 -7.10
N ASN A 51 14.99 16.43 -6.63
CA ASN A 51 15.96 17.12 -7.46
C ASN A 51 17.34 17.19 -6.77
N ILE A 52 18.37 17.62 -7.49
CA ILE A 52 19.74 17.64 -6.98
C ILE A 52 19.90 18.52 -5.73
N ASN A 53 19.17 19.64 -5.64
CA ASN A 53 19.28 20.54 -4.50
C ASN A 53 18.64 19.92 -3.25
N THR A 54 17.50 19.23 -3.39
CA THR A 54 16.86 18.54 -2.25
C THR A 54 17.69 17.33 -1.81
N ALA A 55 18.33 16.62 -2.73
CA ALA A 55 19.26 15.53 -2.41
C ALA A 55 20.51 16.01 -1.66
N LEU A 56 21.15 17.08 -2.14
CA LEU A 56 22.32 17.65 -1.48
C LEU A 56 21.97 18.21 -0.10
N ARG A 57 20.84 18.89 0.04
CA ARG A 57 20.35 19.40 1.33
C ARG A 57 20.16 18.25 2.31
N TYR A 58 19.43 17.20 1.94
CA TYR A 58 19.25 16.03 2.79
C TYR A 58 20.59 15.40 3.20
N ALA A 59 21.55 15.28 2.27
CA ALA A 59 22.85 14.66 2.55
C ALA A 59 23.77 15.49 3.47
N VAL A 60 23.64 16.82 3.47
CA VAL A 60 24.55 17.72 4.21
C VAL A 60 23.94 18.17 5.53
N THR A 61 22.66 18.52 5.52
CA THR A 61 21.97 19.13 6.66
C THR A 61 20.93 18.21 7.29
N GLU A 62 20.73 17.01 6.74
CA GLU A 62 19.77 16.01 7.23
C GLU A 62 18.33 16.57 7.32
N ASP A 63 18.01 17.56 6.48
CA ASP A 63 16.72 18.25 6.46
C ASP A 63 16.18 18.45 5.03
N GLY A 64 14.96 18.97 4.93
CA GLY A 64 14.31 19.32 3.66
C GLY A 64 13.28 18.29 3.17
N PRO A 65 12.74 18.46 1.95
CA PRO A 65 11.56 17.72 1.49
C PRO A 65 11.71 16.20 1.46
N LEU A 66 12.93 15.68 1.34
CA LEU A 66 13.22 14.24 1.34
C LEU A 66 13.13 13.59 2.73
N THR A 67 13.00 14.37 3.80
CA THR A 67 12.69 13.85 5.15
C THR A 67 11.20 13.62 5.37
N SER A 68 10.34 14.01 4.42
CA SER A 68 8.89 13.77 4.49
C SER A 68 8.62 12.27 4.59
N SER A 69 7.52 11.88 5.25
CA SER A 69 7.00 10.51 5.21
C SER A 69 6.55 10.09 3.80
N VAL A 70 6.53 11.04 2.85
CA VAL A 70 6.13 10.90 1.45
C VAL A 70 4.79 10.21 1.36
N GLY A 71 3.74 10.96 1.72
CA GLY A 71 2.37 10.56 1.44
C GLY A 71 1.62 9.89 2.59
N LEU A 72 2.05 9.97 3.85
CA LEU A 72 1.14 9.76 4.99
C LEU A 72 1.35 10.85 6.04
N GLU A 73 0.44 11.81 6.08
CA GLU A 73 0.59 13.03 6.89
C GLU A 73 -0.37 13.03 8.09
N THR A 74 -1.51 12.37 7.97
CA THR A 74 -2.55 12.37 9.00
C THR A 74 -3.34 11.08 8.95
N VAL A 75 -3.75 10.60 10.12
CA VAL A 75 -4.63 9.43 10.28
C VAL A 75 -5.84 9.83 11.11
N ALA A 76 -7.00 9.28 10.76
CA ALA A 76 -8.23 9.44 11.53
C ALA A 76 -8.91 8.08 11.70
N PHE A 77 -9.35 7.79 12.92
CA PHE A 77 -10.07 6.57 13.24
C PHE A 77 -11.53 6.90 13.48
N ILE A 78 -12.44 6.14 12.88
CA ILE A 78 -13.88 6.34 13.04
C ILE A 78 -14.61 5.02 13.27
N ASN A 79 -15.79 5.13 13.88
CA ASN A 79 -16.80 4.08 13.90
C ASN A 79 -17.78 4.34 12.75
N THR A 80 -17.84 3.42 11.79
CA THR A 80 -18.88 3.48 10.76
C THR A 80 -20.24 3.09 11.35
N LYS A 81 -21.32 3.28 10.58
CA LYS A 81 -22.66 2.79 10.96
C LYS A 81 -22.76 1.26 11.13
N TYR A 82 -21.72 0.52 10.71
CA TYR A 82 -21.63 -0.93 10.83
C TYR A 82 -20.73 -1.37 12.00
N ALA A 83 -20.09 -0.42 12.68
CA ALA A 83 -19.30 -0.70 13.87
C ALA A 83 -20.19 -1.31 14.96
N ASN A 84 -19.66 -2.30 15.67
CA ASN A 84 -20.33 -2.83 16.86
C ASN A 84 -20.25 -1.78 17.97
N SER A 85 -21.39 -1.23 18.37
CA SER A 85 -21.45 -0.18 19.39
C SER A 85 -21.02 -0.63 20.78
N SER A 86 -20.89 -1.95 21.01
CA SER A 86 -20.39 -2.50 22.27
C SER A 86 -18.87 -2.66 22.30
N ASP A 87 -18.20 -2.53 21.15
CA ASP A 87 -16.74 -2.57 21.06
C ASP A 87 -16.15 -1.20 21.41
N ASP A 88 -14.95 -1.16 21.98
CA ASP A 88 -14.22 0.08 22.32
C ASP A 88 -13.15 0.48 21.28
N TRP A 89 -13.22 -0.10 20.07
CA TRP A 89 -12.28 0.16 18.97
C TRP A 89 -12.96 0.57 17.66
N PRO A 90 -12.26 1.35 16.81
CA PRO A 90 -12.73 1.72 15.48
C PRO A 90 -12.73 0.56 14.49
N ASP A 91 -13.65 0.60 13.53
CA ASP A 91 -13.72 -0.35 12.41
C ASP A 91 -13.08 0.20 11.13
N MET A 92 -12.80 1.51 11.06
CA MET A 92 -12.20 2.17 9.91
C MET A 92 -11.12 3.19 10.27
N ASN A 93 -10.07 3.25 9.45
CA ASN A 93 -9.02 4.24 9.46
C ASN A 93 -9.02 5.01 8.13
N PHE A 94 -8.88 6.33 8.18
CA PHE A 94 -8.60 7.16 7.03
C PHE A 94 -7.16 7.64 7.09
N MET A 95 -6.37 7.21 6.11
CA MET A 95 -5.02 7.71 5.88
C MET A 95 -5.09 8.86 4.89
N MET A 96 -4.71 10.06 5.32
CA MET A 96 -4.68 11.26 4.51
C MET A 96 -3.26 11.55 4.05
N THR A 97 -3.15 11.87 2.77
CA THR A 97 -1.87 11.86 2.05
C THR A 97 -1.69 13.16 1.29
N SER A 98 -0.52 13.78 1.38
CA SER A 98 -0.15 14.99 0.60
C SER A 98 0.25 14.67 -0.84
N ALA A 99 0.26 13.40 -1.23
CA ALA A 99 0.44 12.87 -2.57
C ALA A 99 -0.57 11.75 -2.84
N SER A 100 -0.80 11.41 -4.10
CA SER A 100 -1.58 10.22 -4.48
C SER A 100 -0.99 9.58 -5.74
N THR A 101 -1.64 8.54 -6.28
CA THR A 101 -1.23 7.83 -7.49
C THR A 101 -0.78 8.74 -8.66
N PRO A 102 -1.47 9.85 -9.01
CA PRO A 102 -1.03 10.75 -10.08
C PRO A 102 0.18 11.64 -9.76
N SER A 103 0.64 11.70 -8.51
CA SER A 103 1.68 12.64 -8.07
C SER A 103 3.07 12.37 -8.66
N ASP A 104 3.31 11.17 -9.19
CA ASP A 104 4.54 10.81 -9.91
C ASP A 104 4.38 10.84 -11.44
N GLY A 105 3.19 11.18 -11.93
CA GLY A 105 2.88 11.21 -13.36
C GLY A 105 2.72 9.83 -14.00
N GLY A 106 2.44 8.78 -13.23
CA GLY A 106 2.13 7.44 -13.74
C GLY A 106 3.36 6.57 -13.94
N THR A 107 4.39 6.79 -13.13
CA THR A 107 5.67 6.06 -13.25
C THR A 107 5.66 4.79 -12.40
N GLN A 108 6.10 4.88 -11.15
CA GLN A 108 6.28 3.75 -10.25
C GLN A 108 5.04 3.51 -9.38
N VAL A 109 4.30 4.56 -9.00
CA VAL A 109 3.22 4.45 -8.02
C VAL A 109 2.07 3.58 -8.55
N LYS A 110 1.74 3.67 -9.84
CA LYS A 110 0.72 2.81 -10.46
C LYS A 110 1.10 1.32 -10.40
N ASN A 111 2.38 1.01 -10.62
CA ASN A 111 2.90 -0.36 -10.62
C ASN A 111 2.92 -0.92 -9.19
N ALA A 112 3.33 -0.09 -8.22
CA ALA A 112 3.33 -0.45 -6.80
C ALA A 112 1.91 -0.78 -6.29
N HIS A 113 0.88 -0.11 -6.83
CA HIS A 113 -0.52 -0.39 -6.53
C HIS A 113 -1.14 -1.48 -7.44
N GLY A 114 -0.37 -2.08 -8.35
CA GLY A 114 -0.86 -3.12 -9.26
C GLY A 114 -1.95 -2.65 -10.23
N LEU A 115 -1.98 -1.36 -10.57
CA LEU A 115 -2.98 -0.79 -11.48
C LEU A 115 -2.62 -1.11 -12.93
N SER A 116 -3.62 -1.45 -13.74
CA SER A 116 -3.44 -1.56 -15.19
C SER A 116 -3.23 -0.19 -15.83
N ASP A 117 -2.54 -0.14 -16.96
CA ASP A 117 -2.36 1.09 -17.73
C ASP A 117 -3.70 1.69 -18.18
N GLU A 118 -4.64 0.84 -18.58
CA GLU A 118 -6.00 1.25 -18.98
C GLU A 118 -6.71 1.99 -17.85
N PHE A 119 -6.81 1.36 -16.67
CA PHE A 119 -7.46 1.97 -15.50
C PHE A 119 -6.74 3.24 -15.06
N TYR A 120 -5.41 3.22 -15.03
CA TYR A 120 -4.63 4.39 -14.65
C TYR A 120 -4.90 5.57 -15.59
N ASN A 121 -4.88 5.31 -16.90
CA ASN A 121 -5.07 6.36 -17.88
C ASN A 121 -6.49 6.91 -17.85
N GLU A 122 -7.50 6.07 -17.65
CA GLU A 122 -8.90 6.48 -17.53
C GLU A 122 -9.12 7.38 -16.30
N VAL A 123 -8.56 7.02 -15.15
CA VAL A 123 -8.87 7.67 -13.87
C VAL A 123 -7.96 8.85 -13.55
N PHE A 124 -6.67 8.78 -13.89
CA PHE A 124 -5.65 9.69 -13.36
C PHE A 124 -4.90 10.51 -14.40
N SER A 125 -4.95 10.16 -15.69
CA SER A 125 -4.06 10.79 -16.68
C SER A 125 -4.23 12.31 -16.78
N GLU A 126 -5.46 12.80 -16.69
CA GLU A 126 -5.79 14.24 -16.77
C GLU A 126 -5.28 15.06 -15.58
N ILE A 127 -5.00 14.40 -14.45
CA ILE A 127 -4.54 15.04 -13.21
C ILE A 127 -3.09 14.69 -12.87
N ASN A 128 -2.36 14.10 -13.81
CA ASN A 128 -0.94 13.78 -13.64
C ASN A 128 -0.11 14.99 -13.24
N ASN A 129 0.74 14.81 -12.23
CA ASN A 129 1.64 15.85 -11.70
C ASN A 129 0.92 17.13 -11.24
N ARG A 130 -0.39 17.10 -11.03
CA ARG A 130 -1.12 18.18 -10.38
C ARG A 130 -1.06 18.03 -8.88
N ASP A 131 -1.18 19.16 -8.19
CA ASP A 131 -1.29 19.19 -6.74
C ASP A 131 -2.61 18.55 -6.29
N VAL A 132 -2.48 17.56 -5.42
CA VAL A 132 -3.59 16.73 -4.93
C VAL A 132 -3.35 16.32 -3.47
N PHE A 133 -4.43 16.02 -2.76
CA PHE A 133 -4.37 15.17 -1.58
C PHE A 133 -5.21 13.91 -1.79
N GLY A 134 -4.79 12.82 -1.16
CA GLY A 134 -5.48 11.54 -1.20
C GLY A 134 -6.09 11.18 0.15
N ILE A 135 -7.11 10.32 0.10
CA ILE A 135 -7.65 9.64 1.27
C ILE A 135 -7.69 8.16 0.97
N PHE A 136 -7.13 7.35 1.85
CA PHE A 136 -7.16 5.89 1.77
C PHE A 136 -7.98 5.34 2.95
N PRO A 137 -9.29 5.09 2.76
CA PRO A 137 -10.10 4.37 3.72
C PRO A 137 -9.59 2.95 3.85
N MET A 138 -9.28 2.54 5.07
CA MET A 138 -8.76 1.22 5.41
C MET A 138 -9.67 0.55 6.43
N MET A 139 -10.12 -0.66 6.11
CA MET A 139 -10.88 -1.51 7.02
C MET A 139 -9.94 -2.17 8.02
N LEU A 140 -10.18 -1.95 9.31
CA LEU A 140 -9.29 -2.39 10.40
C LEU A 140 -9.56 -3.81 10.89
N ARG A 141 -10.76 -4.33 10.63
CA ARG A 141 -11.22 -5.64 11.11
C ARG A 141 -11.95 -6.42 10.01
N PRO A 142 -11.28 -6.72 8.88
CA PRO A 142 -11.89 -7.53 7.85
C PRO A 142 -12.23 -8.92 8.39
N LYS A 143 -13.39 -9.44 7.98
CA LYS A 143 -13.83 -10.80 8.33
C LYS A 143 -13.21 -11.86 7.41
N SER A 144 -12.75 -11.45 6.23
CA SER A 144 -12.06 -12.32 5.27
C SER A 144 -10.77 -12.90 5.87
N ARG A 145 -10.45 -14.13 5.49
CA ARG A 145 -9.22 -14.84 5.87
C ARG A 145 -8.61 -15.46 4.63
N GLY A 146 -7.30 -15.38 4.52
CA GLY A 146 -6.52 -16.01 3.47
C GLY A 146 -5.72 -17.21 3.98
N ILE A 147 -5.07 -17.89 3.05
CA ILE A 147 -4.14 -18.97 3.30
C ILE A 147 -2.87 -18.69 2.48
N SER A 148 -1.70 -18.91 3.06
CA SER A 148 -0.42 -18.89 2.38
C SER A 148 0.18 -20.29 2.35
N PHE A 149 0.55 -20.76 1.17
CA PHE A 149 1.13 -22.08 0.97
C PHE A 149 2.36 -22.00 0.06
N ALA A 150 3.24 -22.99 0.18
CA ALA A 150 4.43 -23.08 -0.67
C ALA A 150 4.02 -23.44 -2.11
N LEU A 151 4.64 -22.75 -3.07
CA LEU A 151 4.58 -23.15 -4.47
C LEU A 151 5.71 -24.15 -4.76
N PRO A 152 5.53 -25.07 -5.73
CA PRO A 152 6.62 -25.90 -6.22
C PRO A 152 7.79 -25.01 -6.63
N GLN A 153 9.03 -25.45 -6.37
CA GLN A 153 10.19 -24.76 -6.92
C GLN A 153 10.09 -24.76 -8.44
N LEU A 154 10.03 -23.57 -9.04
CA LEU A 154 10.19 -23.44 -10.48
C LEU A 154 11.61 -23.91 -10.85
N PRO A 155 11.80 -24.55 -12.01
CA PRO A 155 13.15 -24.85 -12.49
C PRO A 155 13.94 -23.55 -12.51
N ASP A 156 15.12 -23.57 -11.91
CA ASP A 156 16.02 -22.43 -11.88
C ASP A 156 16.30 -21.97 -13.32
N SER A 157 15.81 -20.78 -13.69
CA SER A 157 15.95 -20.25 -15.05
C SER A 157 17.35 -19.70 -15.31
N SER A 158 18.30 -19.87 -14.37
CA SER A 158 19.71 -19.61 -14.61
C SER A 158 20.42 -20.85 -15.18
N ARG A 159 20.25 -21.09 -16.49
CA ARG A 159 21.23 -21.77 -17.35
C ARG A 159 21.27 -21.11 -18.72
#